data_AF-A0A946PI26-F1
#
_entry.id   AF-A0A946PI26-F1
#
_cell.length_a   1.000
_cell.length_b   1.000
_cell.length_c   1.000
_cell.angle_alpha   90.00
_cell.angle_beta   90.00
_cell.angle_gamma   90.00
#
_symmetry.space_group_name_H-M   'P 1'
#
loop_
_entity.id
_entity.type
_entity.pdbx_description
1 polymer ?
#
loop_
_entity_poly.entity_id
_entity_poly.type
_entity_poly.pdbx_seq_one_letter_code
_entity_poly.pdbx_strand_id
1 'polypeptide(L)'
;MLRKIARTLLLLITIIVFVFALLSGSESYGGGFWGIIKNAPNALPWILLFAMNYLVWKKELIGGVVLTLFGLFITYLFNFSGPNFWWSTLIMTSSITILGVIFIYLYYEKRNN
;
A
#
# COMPACT_ATOMS: atom_id res chain seq x y z
N MET A 1 2.68 -0.18 22.01
CA MET A 1 2.28 1.07 21.34
C MET A 1 2.61 1.05 19.85
N LEU A 2 3.87 0.74 19.48
CA LEU A 2 4.36 0.67 18.10
C LEU A 2 3.48 -0.13 17.12
N ARG A 3 3.00 -1.31 17.52
CA ARG A 3 2.09 -2.15 16.70
C ARG A 3 0.81 -1.43 16.26
N LYS A 4 0.19 -0.66 17.16
CA LYS A 4 -1.02 0.12 16.82
C LYS A 4 -0.68 1.22 15.83
N ILE A 5 0.43 1.93 16.06
CA ILE A 5 0.93 2.98 15.16
C ILE A 5 1.18 2.42 13.76
N ALA A 6 1.91 1.31 13.63
CA ALA A 6 2.19 0.68 12.35
C ALA A 6 0.91 0.26 11.59
N ARG A 7 -0.07 -0.31 12.29
CA ARG A 7 -1.37 -0.69 11.71
C ARG A 7 -2.17 0.52 11.23
N THR A 8 -2.22 1.58 12.03
CA THR A 8 -2.90 2.82 11.66
C THR A 8 -2.21 3.49 10.48
N LEU A 9 -0.87 3.51 10.45
CA LEU A 9 -0.10 4.08 9.36
C LEU A 9 -0.30 3.32 8.05
N LEU A 10 -0.29 1.98 8.09
CA LEU A 10 -0.59 1.16 6.91
C LEU A 10 -1.99 1.45 6.37
N LEU A 11 -3.00 1.53 7.25
CA LEU A 11 -4.37 1.83 6.85
C LEU A 11 -4.50 3.22 6.23
N LEU A 12 -3.84 4.22 6.82
CA LEU A 12 -3.82 5.58 6.30
C LEU A 12 -3.21 5.64 4.90
N ILE A 13 -2.03 5.02 4.71
CA ILE A 13 -1.38 4.90 3.39
C ILE A 13 -2.32 4.23 2.39
N THR A 14 -3.01 3.16 2.82
CA THR A 14 -3.92 2.40 1.96
C THR A 14 -5.09 3.25 1.48
N ILE A 15 -5.70 4.03 2.37
CA ILE A 15 -6.79 4.95 2.02
C ILE A 15 -6.29 6.03 1.07
N ILE A 16 -5.14 6.66 1.38
CA ILE A 16 -4.56 7.72 0.53
C ILE A 16 -4.28 7.19 -0.87
N VAL A 17 -3.61 6.03 -0.98
CA VAL A 17 -3.27 5.43 -2.28
C VAL A 17 -4.52 5.03 -3.05
N PHE A 18 -5.51 4.43 -2.40
CA PHE A 18 -6.77 4.06 -3.04
C PHE A 18 -7.53 5.28 -3.57
N VAL A 19 -7.70 6.32 -2.76
CA VAL A 19 -8.37 7.57 -3.17
C VAL A 19 -7.58 8.26 -4.28
N PHE A 20 -6.26 8.32 -4.16
CA PHE A 20 -5.41 8.88 -5.21
C PHE A 20 -5.57 8.12 -6.53
N ALA A 21 -5.55 6.79 -6.51
CA ALA A 21 -5.75 5.97 -7.70
C ALA A 21 -7.15 6.13 -8.29
N LEU A 22 -8.17 6.28 -7.45
CA LEU A 22 -9.55 6.51 -7.88
C LEU A 22 -9.74 7.86 -8.57
N LEU A 23 -9.06 8.91 -8.10
CA LEU A 23 -9.20 10.26 -8.63
C LEU A 23 -8.23 10.55 -9.80
N SER A 24 -7.00 10.03 -9.73
CA SER A 24 -5.97 10.25 -10.74
C SER A 24 -6.36 9.64 -12.08
N GLY A 25 -6.41 10.45 -13.13
CA GLY A 25 -6.85 10.04 -14.47
C GLY A 25 -8.35 10.21 -14.74
N SER A 26 -9.17 10.51 -13.73
CA SER A 26 -10.60 10.77 -13.93
C SER A 26 -10.89 11.96 -14.86
N GLU A 27 -9.97 12.94 -14.92
CA GLU A 27 -10.04 14.10 -15.81
C GLU A 27 -10.01 13.71 -17.29
N SER A 28 -9.29 12.63 -17.64
CA SER A 28 -9.23 12.12 -19.02
C SER A 28 -10.58 11.57 -19.50
N TYR A 29 -11.50 11.27 -18.58
CA TYR A 29 -12.86 10.80 -18.85
C TYR A 29 -13.91 11.92 -18.80
N GLY A 30 -13.49 13.19 -18.78
CA GLY A 30 -14.37 14.35 -18.66
C GLY A 30 -14.61 14.83 -17.21
N GLY A 31 -13.94 14.22 -16.23
CA GLY A 31 -14.02 14.61 -14.82
C GLY A 31 -15.37 14.32 -14.14
N GLY A 32 -15.55 14.89 -12.96
CA GLY A 32 -16.77 14.74 -12.15
C GLY A 32 -17.06 13.29 -11.72
N PHE A 33 -18.30 13.05 -11.30
CA PHE A 33 -18.73 11.74 -10.79
C PHE A 33 -18.55 10.62 -11.82
N TRP A 34 -18.91 10.86 -13.08
CA TRP A 34 -18.78 9.87 -14.15
C TRP A 34 -17.33 9.57 -14.53
N GLY A 35 -16.45 10.57 -14.48
CA GLY A 35 -15.02 10.36 -14.67
C GLY A 35 -14.41 9.46 -13.59
N ILE A 36 -14.84 9.63 -12.34
CA ILE A 36 -14.41 8.79 -11.22
C ILE A 36 -14.86 7.34 -11.41
N ILE A 37 -16.14 7.10 -11.77
CA ILE A 37 -16.66 5.75 -12.02
C ILE A 37 -15.86 5.06 -13.14
N LYS A 38 -15.61 5.76 -14.25
CA LYS A 38 -14.85 5.21 -15.37
C LYS A 38 -13.39 4.93 -15.01
N ASN A 39 -12.83 5.68 -14.07
CA ASN A 39 -11.47 5.50 -13.59
C ASN A 39 -11.34 4.47 -12.45
N ALA A 40 -12.46 3.95 -11.90
CA ALA A 40 -12.45 2.97 -10.82
C ALA A 40 -11.56 1.73 -11.07
N PRO A 41 -11.38 1.21 -12.30
CA PRO A 41 -10.43 0.13 -12.57
C PRO A 41 -8.97 0.44 -12.13
N ASN A 42 -8.56 1.71 -12.15
CA ASN A 42 -7.23 2.13 -11.67
C ASN A 42 -7.07 1.96 -10.16
N ALA A 43 -8.18 2.00 -9.41
CA ALA A 43 -8.19 1.81 -7.96
C ALA A 43 -8.24 0.32 -7.54
N LEU A 44 -8.66 -0.59 -8.43
CA LEU A 44 -8.84 -2.02 -8.12
C LEU A 44 -7.58 -2.71 -7.57
N PRO A 45 -6.36 -2.50 -8.12
CA PRO A 45 -5.16 -3.11 -7.57
C PRO A 45 -4.92 -2.75 -6.10
N TRP A 46 -5.40 -1.58 -5.66
CA TRP A 46 -5.21 -1.09 -4.30
C TRP A 46 -6.21 -1.66 -3.29
N ILE A 47 -7.28 -2.31 -3.75
CA ILE A 47 -8.15 -3.13 -2.89
C ILE A 47 -7.35 -4.28 -2.27
N LEU A 48 -6.35 -4.81 -2.98
CA LEU A 48 -5.45 -5.83 -2.45
C LEU A 48 -4.71 -5.33 -1.20
N LEU A 49 -4.36 -4.04 -1.15
CA LEU A 49 -3.68 -3.46 0.01
C LEU A 49 -4.62 -3.41 1.24
N PHE A 50 -5.93 -3.24 1.05
CA PHE A 50 -6.91 -3.43 2.14
C PHE A 50 -6.96 -4.88 2.63
N ALA A 51 -6.89 -5.86 1.72
CA ALA A 51 -6.81 -7.27 2.10
C ALA A 51 -5.52 -7.57 2.91
N MET A 52 -4.39 -6.95 2.55
CA MET A 52 -3.14 -7.06 3.29
C MET A 52 -3.21 -6.39 4.66
N ASN A 53 -3.90 -5.25 4.80
CA ASN A 53 -4.19 -4.66 6.12
C ASN A 53 -4.90 -5.66 7.02
N TYR A 54 -5.98 -6.26 6.52
CA TYR A 54 -6.73 -7.28 7.26
C TYR A 54 -5.83 -8.48 7.62
N LEU A 55 -5.01 -8.94 6.69
CA LEU A 55 -4.10 -10.07 6.90
C LEU A 55 -3.07 -9.78 8.01
N VAL A 56 -2.44 -8.61 7.99
CA VAL A 56 -1.49 -8.19 9.05
C VAL A 56 -2.19 -8.15 10.42
N TRP A 57 -3.45 -7.75 10.48
CA TRP A 57 -4.20 -7.73 11.74
C TRP A 57 -4.48 -9.13 12.28
N LYS A 58 -4.78 -10.09 11.40
CA LYS A 58 -5.12 -11.47 11.77
C LYS A 58 -3.90 -12.36 11.99
N LYS A 59 -2.91 -12.27 11.10
CA LYS A 59 -1.70 -13.09 11.06
C LYS A 59 -0.50 -12.21 10.76
N GLU A 60 0.00 -11.54 11.79
CA GLU A 60 1.01 -10.49 11.67
C GLU A 60 2.27 -10.90 10.91
N LEU A 61 2.82 -12.10 11.17
CA LEU A 61 4.00 -12.59 10.45
C LEU A 61 3.73 -12.80 8.96
N ILE A 62 2.69 -13.56 8.63
CA ILE A 62 2.33 -13.87 7.24
C ILE A 62 1.96 -12.59 6.50
N GLY A 63 1.17 -11.72 7.13
CA GLY A 63 0.82 -10.41 6.60
C GLY A 63 2.05 -9.54 6.37
N GLY A 64 3.00 -9.51 7.30
CA GLY A 64 4.25 -8.77 7.15
C GLY A 64 5.11 -9.27 6.00
N VAL A 65 5.24 -10.59 5.85
CA VAL A 65 5.95 -11.21 4.70
C VAL A 65 5.28 -10.87 3.38
N VAL A 66 3.96 -11.08 3.27
CA VAL A 66 3.20 -10.78 2.05
C VAL A 66 3.28 -9.30 1.70
N LEU A 67 3.15 -8.42 2.70
CA LEU A 67 3.24 -6.97 2.52
C LEU A 67 4.64 -6.52 2.08
N THR A 68 5.68 -7.15 2.62
CA THR A 68 7.08 -6.87 2.22
C THR A 68 7.31 -7.25 0.76
N LEU A 69 6.89 -8.45 0.36
CA LEU A 69 7.02 -8.91 -1.02
C LEU A 69 6.21 -8.05 -1.99
N PHE A 70 4.98 -7.72 -1.63
CA PHE A 70 4.15 -6.81 -2.41
C PHE A 70 4.77 -5.41 -2.52
N GLY A 71 5.25 -4.85 -1.40
CA GLY A 71 5.95 -3.57 -1.35
C GLY A 71 7.16 -3.54 -2.28
N LEU A 72 8.04 -4.56 -2.21
CA LEU A 72 9.20 -4.68 -3.09
C LEU A 72 8.78 -4.75 -4.56
N PHE A 73 7.75 -5.55 -4.87
CA PHE A 73 7.21 -5.68 -6.21
C PHE A 73 6.71 -4.33 -6.77
N ILE A 74 5.86 -3.61 -6.02
CA ILE A 74 5.33 -2.32 -6.48
C ILE A 74 6.41 -1.24 -6.50
N THR A 75 7.39 -1.27 -5.60
CA THR A 75 8.54 -0.36 -5.64
C THR A 75 9.33 -0.58 -6.93
N TYR A 76 9.62 -1.83 -7.29
CA TYR A 76 10.27 -2.15 -8.56
C TYR A 76 9.45 -1.68 -9.76
N LEU A 77 8.18 -2.09 -9.83
CA LEU A 77 7.28 -1.80 -10.94
C LEU A 77 7.09 -0.28 -11.16
N PHE A 78 6.82 0.49 -10.11
CA PHE A 78 6.50 1.90 -10.28
C PHE A 78 7.71 2.84 -10.39
N ASN A 79 8.92 2.40 -10.01
CA ASN A 79 10.10 3.26 -10.02
C ASN A 79 11.19 2.81 -11.01
N PHE A 80 11.24 1.53 -11.37
CA PHE A 80 12.36 0.99 -12.14
C PHE A 80 11.95 0.29 -13.45
N SER A 81 10.67 0.00 -13.68
CA SER A 81 10.21 -0.57 -14.96
C SER A 81 9.59 0.46 -15.91
N GLY A 82 9.41 1.71 -15.47
CA GLY A 82 8.82 2.80 -16.26
C GLY A 82 9.87 3.75 -16.85
N PRO A 83 9.46 4.65 -17.77
CA PRO A 83 10.36 5.64 -18.38
C PRO A 83 10.76 6.78 -17.44
N ASN A 84 10.02 6.99 -16.34
CA ASN A 84 10.18 8.11 -15.43
C ASN A 84 10.44 7.62 -14.00
N PHE A 85 11.33 8.30 -13.28
CA PHE A 85 11.61 8.05 -11.87
C PHE A 85 11.09 9.21 -11.01
N TRP A 86 10.24 8.90 -10.03
CA TRP A 86 9.61 9.90 -9.16
C TRP A 86 9.89 9.60 -7.69
N TRP A 87 10.58 10.53 -7.01
CA TRP A 87 10.91 10.38 -5.58
C TRP A 87 9.68 10.20 -4.69
N SER A 88 8.57 10.87 -5.01
CA SER A 88 7.31 10.73 -4.28
C SER A 88 6.77 9.30 -4.34
N THR A 89 6.76 8.70 -5.53
CA THR A 89 6.33 7.30 -5.75
C THR A 89 7.28 6.32 -5.07
N LEU A 90 8.59 6.58 -5.10
CA LEU A 90 9.58 5.76 -4.42
C LEU A 90 9.34 5.75 -2.91
N ILE A 91 9.19 6.93 -2.30
CA ILE A 91 8.96 7.08 -0.86
C ILE A 91 7.67 6.36 -0.45
N MET A 92 6.58 6.59 -1.20
CA MET A 92 5.29 5.96 -0.91
C MET A 92 5.36 4.43 -1.00
N THR A 93 5.86 3.88 -2.11
CA THR A 93 5.95 2.43 -2.30
C THR A 93 6.93 1.77 -1.32
N SER A 94 8.08 2.40 -1.06
CA SER A 94 9.07 1.89 -0.10
C SER A 94 8.55 1.89 1.34
N SER A 95 7.69 2.86 1.69
CA SER A 95 7.07 2.90 3.04
C SER A 95 6.22 1.66 3.32
N ILE A 96 5.56 1.08 2.30
CA ILE A 96 4.78 -0.16 2.41
C ILE A 96 5.71 -1.33 2.71
N THR A 97 6.85 -1.43 2.02
CA THR A 97 7.88 -2.44 2.28
C THR A 97 8.42 -2.34 3.71
N ILE A 98 8.78 -1.13 4.15
CA ILE A 98 9.29 -0.88 5.49
C ILE A 98 8.26 -1.30 6.54
N LEU A 99 6.97 -0.97 6.34
CA LEU A 99 5.91 -1.43 7.23
C LEU A 99 5.79 -2.95 7.27
N GLY A 100 5.91 -3.64 6.14
CA GLY A 100 5.98 -5.10 6.07
C GLY A 100 7.09 -5.68 6.96
N VAL A 101 8.30 -5.14 6.85
CA VAL A 101 9.45 -5.54 7.68
C VAL A 101 9.20 -5.25 9.17
N ILE A 102 8.62 -4.09 9.48
CA ILE A 102 8.24 -3.74 10.87
C ILE A 102 7.26 -4.78 11.44
N PHE A 103 6.26 -5.24 10.67
CA PHE A 103 5.34 -6.28 11.17
C PHE A 103 6.03 -7.62 11.42
N ILE A 104 6.99 -8.01 10.58
CA ILE A 104 7.80 -9.22 10.81
C ILE A 104 8.59 -9.06 12.11
N TYR A 105 9.27 -7.93 12.31
CA TYR A 105 10.01 -7.62 13.53
C TYR A 105 9.10 -7.68 14.77
N LEU A 106 7.96 -7.00 14.74
CA LEU A 106 6.99 -6.94 15.84
C LEU A 106 6.43 -8.31 16.23
N TYR A 107 6.34 -9.24 15.28
CA TYR A 107 5.94 -10.61 15.57
C TYR A 107 7.01 -11.34 16.41
N TYR A 108 8.27 -11.25 16.02
CA TYR A 108 9.38 -11.88 16.76
C TYR A 108 9.63 -11.21 18.11
N GLU A 109 9.54 -9.89 18.19
CA GLU A 109 9.61 -9.16 19.47
C GLU A 109 8.53 -9.64 20.45
N LYS A 110 7.30 -9.87 19.98
CA LYS A 110 6.22 -10.42 20.81
C LYS A 110 6.45 -11.88 21.21
N ARG A 111 7.18 -12.67 20.40
CA ARG A 111 7.46 -14.08 20.70
C ARG A 111 8.57 -14.24 21.73
N ASN A 112 9.52 -13.31 21.75
CA ASN A 112 10.71 -13.37 22.60
C ASN A 112 10.53 -12.67 23.96
N ASN A 113 9.43 -11.93 24.14
CA ASN A 113 9.02 -11.31 25.40
C ASN A 113 7.75 -11.98 25.93
#